data_AF-A0A820MXL2-F1
#
_entry.id   AF-A0A820MXL2-F1
#
_cell.length_a   1.000
_cell.length_b   1.000
_cell.length_c   1.000
_cell.angle_alpha   90.00
_cell.angle_beta   90.00
_cell.angle_gamma   90.00
#
_symmetry.space_group_name_H-M   'P 1'
#
loop_
_entity.id
_entity.type
_entity.pdbx_description
1 polymer ?
#
loop_
_entity_poly.entity_id
_entity_poly.type
_entity_poly.pdbx_seq_one_letter_code
_entity_poly.pdbx_strand_id
1 'polypeptide(L)'
;MQCVIHCRNRTIFCSSLTLLILLLAYIIWPWLYIAWVWRKSDINHIDFPIVSKLNHSLMNVPAIIHQTWHDADTIPTDWQQASNSCRSFHSNYEYYLWTDKAARRLIEKEFPCLLSTYDSYPYDIQRADVIRLVVLYVYGGIYLDLDIICLKSLDQLRTYKFVLPKTMPVGLSNDFIVAAPKHPFLLQVLNDLPKHNRNYLTKYSTVMFSTGPMFLTHEASYYPKRSSINVLSGELYGKYIYNSSQSLFRHLKASSWHGNDAAVVKWIYRRRAILFLLSIILFLMIFLLICFIQNYYIIVNLLRKISSIMQSKLNIESLKYDKVHSNINPT
;
A
#
# COMPACT_ATOMS: atom_id res chain seq x y z
N MET A 1 28.44 -32.93 -31.04
CA MET A 1 27.02 -32.57 -31.26
C MET A 1 26.10 -32.87 -30.04
N GLN A 2 26.21 -34.03 -29.38
CA GLN A 2 25.38 -34.36 -28.19
C GLN A 2 25.58 -33.42 -26.98
N CYS A 3 26.81 -32.95 -26.74
CA CYS A 3 27.11 -32.03 -25.64
C CYS A 3 26.41 -30.67 -25.80
N VAL A 4 26.32 -30.15 -27.04
CA VAL A 4 25.63 -28.87 -27.35
C VAL A 4 24.11 -28.97 -27.16
N ILE A 5 23.50 -30.11 -27.52
CA ILE A 5 22.06 -30.35 -27.32
C ILE A 5 21.76 -30.51 -25.82
N HIS A 6 22.62 -31.22 -25.08
CA HIS A 6 22.47 -31.35 -23.63
C HIS A 6 22.62 -30.00 -22.92
N CYS A 7 23.61 -29.19 -23.31
CA CYS A 7 23.78 -27.84 -22.77
C CYS A 7 22.57 -26.93 -23.09
N ARG A 8 22.09 -26.94 -24.34
CA ARG A 8 20.94 -26.13 -24.78
C ARG A 8 19.64 -26.52 -24.07
N ASN A 9 19.39 -27.81 -23.85
CA ASN A 9 18.22 -28.27 -23.08
C ASN A 9 18.33 -27.89 -21.61
N ARG A 10 19.53 -27.93 -21.03
CA ARG A 10 19.79 -27.48 -19.65
C ARG A 10 19.57 -25.97 -19.50
N THR A 11 20.03 -25.18 -20.47
CA THR A 11 19.81 -23.73 -20.50
C THR A 11 18.32 -23.39 -20.60
N ILE A 12 17.57 -24.02 -21.53
CA ILE A 12 16.12 -23.79 -21.66
C ILE A 12 15.37 -24.15 -20.38
N PHE A 13 15.70 -25.29 -19.76
CA PHE A 13 15.10 -25.71 -18.49
C PHE A 13 15.39 -24.70 -17.37
N CYS A 14 16.64 -24.27 -17.23
CA CYS A 14 17.02 -23.26 -16.24
C CYS A 14 16.29 -21.93 -16.48
N SER A 15 16.22 -21.45 -17.73
CA SER A 15 15.52 -20.20 -18.07
C SER A 15 14.02 -20.27 -17.78
N SER A 16 13.36 -21.39 -18.11
CA SER A 16 11.94 -21.60 -17.78
C SER A 16 11.69 -21.66 -16.28
N LEU A 17 12.58 -22.31 -15.52
CA LEU A 17 12.49 -22.38 -14.07
C LEU A 17 12.68 -21.00 -13.43
N THR A 18 13.64 -20.20 -13.90
CA THR A 18 13.83 -18.82 -13.43
C THR A 18 12.59 -17.97 -13.69
N LEU A 19 12.00 -18.06 -14.89
CA LEU A 19 10.78 -17.32 -15.23
C LEU A 19 9.61 -17.73 -14.32
N LEU A 20 9.46 -19.03 -14.04
CA LEU A 20 8.43 -19.54 -13.15
C LEU A 20 8.62 -19.01 -11.71
N ILE A 21 9.85 -18.98 -11.21
CA ILE A 21 10.17 -18.43 -9.88
C ILE A 21 9.83 -16.94 -9.83
N LEU A 22 10.18 -16.17 -10.86
CA LEU A 22 9.87 -14.74 -10.94
C LEU A 22 8.35 -14.47 -11.00
N LEU A 23 7.61 -15.27 -11.78
CA LEU A 23 6.14 -15.22 -11.82
C LEU A 23 5.52 -15.54 -10.47
N LEU A 24 6.00 -16.60 -9.81
CA LEU A 24 5.52 -17.00 -8.49
C LEU A 24 5.80 -15.89 -7.47
N ALA A 25 7.00 -15.33 -7.47
CA ALA A 25 7.36 -14.20 -6.62
C ALA A 25 6.45 -13.00 -6.90
N TYR A 26 6.21 -12.64 -8.15
CA TYR A 26 5.33 -11.54 -8.53
C TYR A 26 3.87 -11.75 -8.08
N ILE A 27 3.37 -12.98 -8.14
CA ILE A 27 2.00 -13.32 -7.70
C ILE A 27 1.90 -13.31 -6.18
N ILE A 28 2.86 -13.92 -5.47
CA ILE A 28 2.80 -14.12 -4.02
C ILE A 28 3.20 -12.85 -3.26
N TRP A 29 4.18 -12.10 -3.76
CA TRP A 29 4.79 -10.97 -3.05
C TRP A 29 3.78 -9.91 -2.59
N PRO A 30 2.81 -9.45 -3.41
CA PRO A 30 1.80 -8.49 -2.96
C PRO A 30 0.99 -8.99 -1.77
N TRP A 31 0.67 -10.28 -1.72
CA TRP A 31 -0.08 -10.88 -0.60
C TRP A 31 0.74 -10.98 0.66
N LEU A 32 1.99 -11.42 0.54
CA LEU A 32 2.93 -11.44 1.67
C LEU A 32 3.18 -10.03 2.19
N TYR A 33 3.34 -9.05 1.29
CA TYR A 33 3.51 -7.66 1.65
C TYR A 33 2.29 -7.12 2.39
N ILE A 34 1.07 -7.32 1.89
CA ILE A 34 -0.16 -6.89 2.56
C ILE A 34 -0.31 -7.57 3.93
N ALA A 35 -0.03 -8.87 4.02
CA ALA A 35 -0.09 -9.61 5.29
C ALA A 35 0.96 -9.09 6.29
N TRP A 36 2.17 -8.79 5.81
CA TRP A 36 3.24 -8.20 6.60
C TRP A 36 2.86 -6.80 7.10
N VAL A 37 2.38 -5.92 6.21
CA VAL A 37 1.91 -4.58 6.56
C VAL A 37 0.79 -4.67 7.60
N TRP A 38 -0.21 -5.54 7.36
CA TRP A 38 -1.32 -5.73 8.29
C TRP A 38 -0.85 -6.12 9.69
N ARG A 39 0.00 -7.15 9.80
CA ARG A 39 0.57 -7.60 11.08
C ARG A 39 1.39 -6.51 11.76
N LYS A 40 2.12 -5.69 10.99
CA LYS A 40 2.96 -4.62 11.55
C LYS A 40 2.19 -3.36 11.91
N SER A 41 1.04 -3.12 11.27
CA SER A 41 0.16 -1.98 11.54
C SER A 41 -0.77 -2.18 12.74
N ASP A 42 -0.96 -3.42 13.18
CA ASP A 42 -1.70 -3.76 14.40
C ASP A 42 -0.81 -3.52 15.63
N ILE A 43 -0.75 -2.26 16.05
CA ILE A 43 0.11 -1.73 17.13
C ILE A 43 -0.78 -1.35 18.32
N ASN A 44 -0.17 -1.03 19.47
CA ASN A 44 -0.75 -0.51 20.70
C ASN A 44 -2.12 0.18 20.52
N HIS A 45 -3.19 -0.53 20.87
CA HIS A 45 -4.55 -0.01 20.81
C HIS A 45 -4.87 0.78 22.07
N ILE A 46 -5.50 1.93 21.85
CA ILE A 46 -6.08 2.78 22.89
C ILE A 46 -7.44 2.19 23.23
N ASP A 47 -7.49 1.46 24.35
CA ASP A 47 -8.72 0.96 24.95
C ASP A 47 -8.79 1.51 26.37
N PHE A 48 -9.23 2.76 26.54
CA PHE A 48 -9.36 3.34 27.88
C PHE A 48 -10.82 3.54 28.24
N PRO A 49 -11.19 3.28 29.51
CA PRO A 49 -12.44 3.80 30.04
C PRO A 49 -12.37 5.33 30.04
N ILE A 50 -13.52 5.98 29.82
CA ILE A 50 -13.66 7.43 29.90
C ILE A 50 -13.31 7.83 31.34
N VAL A 51 -12.13 8.43 31.56
CA VAL A 51 -11.67 8.82 32.91
C VAL A 51 -12.21 10.20 33.24
N SER A 52 -12.85 10.34 34.41
CA SER A 52 -13.55 11.57 34.85
C SER A 52 -12.61 12.72 35.28
N LYS A 53 -11.31 12.46 35.46
CA LYS A 53 -10.32 13.49 35.84
C LYS A 53 -8.98 13.24 35.13
N LEU A 54 -8.67 14.11 34.17
CA LEU A 54 -7.38 14.10 33.48
C LEU A 54 -6.37 14.96 34.24
N ASN A 55 -5.17 14.44 34.45
CA ASN A 55 -4.09 15.22 35.03
C ASN A 55 -3.43 16.06 33.94
N HIS A 56 -3.63 17.37 33.97
CA HIS A 56 -3.10 18.31 32.97
C HIS A 56 -1.56 18.31 32.87
N SER A 57 -0.84 17.92 33.93
CA SER A 57 0.62 17.78 33.89
C SER A 57 1.12 16.63 33.00
N LEU A 58 0.23 15.72 32.60
CA LEU A 58 0.54 14.60 31.70
C LEU A 58 0.24 14.93 30.23
N MET A 59 -0.20 16.15 29.93
CA MET A 59 -0.56 16.56 28.57
C MET A 59 0.70 16.78 27.75
N ASN A 60 0.99 15.84 26.86
CA ASN A 60 2.13 15.90 25.95
C ASN A 60 1.84 16.77 24.70
N VAL A 61 0.57 17.08 24.46
CA VAL A 61 0.08 17.68 23.22
C VAL A 61 -0.61 19.02 23.50
N PRO A 62 -0.21 20.09 22.78
CA PRO A 62 -0.86 21.40 22.87
C PRO A 62 -2.37 21.36 22.62
N ALA A 63 -3.12 22.27 23.25
CA ALA A 63 -4.57 22.42 23.05
C ALA A 63 -4.84 23.20 21.75
N ILE A 64 -4.52 22.60 20.61
CA ILE A 64 -4.66 23.25 19.30
C ILE A 64 -5.40 22.30 18.36
N ILE A 65 -6.43 22.81 17.68
CA ILE A 65 -7.11 22.12 16.59
C ILE A 65 -6.64 22.71 15.26
N HIS A 66 -6.22 21.84 14.36
CA HIS A 66 -5.87 22.16 12.98
C HIS A 66 -6.85 21.49 12.01
N GLN A 67 -7.34 22.26 11.05
CA GLN A 67 -8.10 21.75 9.92
C GLN A 67 -7.58 22.40 8.63
N THR A 68 -7.81 21.78 7.49
CA THR A 68 -7.38 22.30 6.18
C THR A 68 -8.56 22.43 5.24
N TRP A 69 -8.56 23.49 4.45
CA TRP A 69 -9.49 23.68 3.33
C TRP A 69 -8.88 24.60 2.31
N HIS A 70 -9.32 24.56 1.05
CA HIS A 70 -8.69 25.37 0.01
C HIS A 70 -8.85 26.88 0.28
N ASP A 71 -10.06 27.32 0.63
CA ASP A 71 -10.38 28.72 0.93
C ASP A 71 -11.41 28.83 2.08
N ALA A 72 -11.11 29.65 3.10
CA ALA A 72 -11.91 29.77 4.31
C ALA A 72 -13.39 30.11 4.06
N ASP A 73 -13.69 30.88 3.01
CA ASP A 73 -15.05 31.37 2.73
C ASP A 73 -15.91 30.34 1.96
N THR A 74 -15.36 29.18 1.62
CA THR A 74 -15.99 28.19 0.72
C THR A 74 -16.29 26.85 1.41
N ILE A 75 -16.16 26.78 2.74
CA ILE A 75 -16.44 25.54 3.48
C ILE A 75 -17.94 25.21 3.35
N PRO A 76 -18.32 23.99 2.92
CA PRO A 76 -19.72 23.57 2.89
C PRO A 76 -20.37 23.66 4.28
N THR A 77 -21.63 24.07 4.33
CA THR A 77 -22.37 24.30 5.60
C THR A 77 -22.32 23.09 6.54
N ASP A 78 -22.54 21.87 6.03
CA ASP A 78 -22.52 20.66 6.86
C ASP A 78 -21.14 20.42 7.50
N TRP A 79 -20.07 20.77 6.80
CA TRP A 79 -18.70 20.61 7.27
C TRP A 79 -18.31 21.73 8.24
N GLN A 80 -18.84 22.94 8.04
CA GLN A 80 -18.72 24.01 9.03
C GLN A 80 -19.43 23.64 10.33
N GLN A 81 -20.61 23.00 10.26
CA GLN A 81 -21.31 22.48 11.43
C GLN A 81 -20.51 21.37 12.13
N ALA A 82 -19.89 20.47 11.36
CA ALA A 82 -19.00 19.45 11.91
C ALA A 82 -17.78 20.05 12.62
N SER A 83 -17.07 20.97 11.98
CA SER A 83 -16.00 21.77 12.60
C SER A 83 -16.45 22.48 13.88
N ASN A 84 -17.62 23.12 13.85
CA ASN A 84 -18.21 23.78 15.02
C ASN A 84 -18.49 22.83 16.17
N SER A 85 -18.95 21.60 15.89
CA SER A 85 -19.16 20.59 16.94
C SER A 85 -17.87 20.27 17.68
N CYS A 86 -16.74 20.23 16.98
CA CYS A 86 -15.44 20.02 17.61
C CYS A 86 -15.02 21.24 18.40
N ARG A 87 -15.20 22.46 17.89
CA ARG A 87 -14.87 23.69 18.64
C ARG A 87 -15.70 23.87 19.91
N SER A 88 -16.98 23.49 19.89
CA SER A 88 -17.85 23.66 21.06
C SER A 88 -17.46 22.78 22.25
N PHE A 89 -16.94 21.57 22.00
CA PHE A 89 -16.37 20.72 23.05
C PHE A 89 -15.02 21.21 23.59
N HIS A 90 -14.36 22.14 22.89
CA HIS A 90 -12.96 22.53 23.13
C HIS A 90 -12.80 24.06 23.12
N SER A 91 -13.63 24.78 23.87
CA SER A 91 -13.61 26.25 23.91
C SER A 91 -12.29 26.86 24.40
N ASN A 92 -11.48 26.06 25.09
CA ASN A 92 -10.15 26.43 25.58
C ASN A 92 -9.01 26.07 24.60
N TYR A 93 -9.32 25.56 23.41
CA TYR A 93 -8.31 25.21 22.40
C TYR A 93 -8.15 26.36 21.41
N GLU A 94 -6.93 26.55 20.93
CA GLU A 94 -6.70 27.37 19.74
C GLU A 94 -7.20 26.64 18.49
N TYR A 95 -7.65 27.39 17.50
CA TYR A 95 -8.16 26.84 16.24
C TYR A 95 -7.47 27.50 15.05
N TYR A 96 -6.95 26.69 14.15
CA TYR A 96 -6.36 27.15 12.89
C TYR A 96 -6.96 26.40 11.69
N LEU A 97 -7.49 27.17 10.75
CA LEU A 97 -7.82 26.69 9.42
C LEU A 97 -6.68 27.04 8.46
N TRP A 98 -6.07 26.03 7.85
CA TRP A 98 -4.98 26.19 6.90
C TRP A 98 -5.52 26.20 5.47
N THR A 99 -5.50 27.38 4.85
CA THR A 99 -5.79 27.56 3.41
C THR A 99 -4.63 27.11 2.55
N ASP A 100 -4.85 26.81 1.26
CA ASP A 100 -3.77 26.37 0.36
C ASP A 100 -2.60 27.37 0.32
N LYS A 101 -2.91 28.66 0.36
CA LYS A 101 -1.91 29.74 0.42
C LYS A 101 -1.13 29.75 1.74
N ALA A 102 -1.81 29.57 2.87
CA ALA A 102 -1.17 29.52 4.19
C ALA A 102 -0.32 28.26 4.35
N ALA A 103 -0.85 27.13 3.90
CA ALA A 103 -0.20 25.83 3.81
C ALA A 103 1.11 25.89 3.03
N ARG A 104 1.08 26.37 1.79
CA ARG A 104 2.28 26.45 0.96
C ARG A 104 3.35 27.36 1.59
N ARG A 105 2.96 28.50 2.16
CA ARG A 105 3.87 29.40 2.88
C ARG A 105 4.52 28.74 4.10
N LEU A 106 3.76 27.91 4.83
CA LEU A 106 4.31 27.14 5.95
C LEU A 106 5.37 26.15 5.48
N ILE A 107 5.11 25.43 4.39
CA ILE A 107 6.07 24.49 3.79
C ILE A 107 7.33 25.23 3.35
N GLU A 108 7.18 26.33 2.62
CA GLU A 108 8.31 27.16 2.16
C GLU A 108 9.19 27.64 3.32
N LYS A 109 8.57 28.01 4.45
CA LYS A 109 9.28 28.48 5.64
C LYS A 109 9.94 27.36 6.44
N GLU A 110 9.20 26.30 6.77
CA GLU A 110 9.64 25.29 7.75
C GLU A 110 10.31 24.07 7.10
N PHE A 111 9.99 23.80 5.83
CA PHE A 111 10.48 22.65 5.05
C PHE A 111 10.80 23.04 3.59
N PRO A 112 11.71 24.00 3.36
CA PRO A 112 12.02 24.49 2.00
C PRO A 112 12.48 23.37 1.05
N CYS A 113 13.16 22.33 1.58
CA CYS A 113 13.58 21.16 0.80
C CYS A 113 12.40 20.29 0.30
N LEU A 114 11.24 20.37 0.96
CA LEU A 114 10.03 19.64 0.57
C LEU A 114 9.18 20.42 -0.43
N LEU A 115 9.41 21.73 -0.59
CA LEU A 115 8.55 22.61 -1.40
C LEU A 115 8.40 22.16 -2.85
N SER A 116 9.50 21.74 -3.50
CA SER A 116 9.44 21.24 -4.89
C SER A 116 8.61 19.97 -5.02
N THR A 117 8.70 19.06 -4.04
CA THR A 117 7.88 17.84 -4.00
C THR A 117 6.42 18.21 -3.77
N TYR A 118 6.14 19.11 -2.81
CA TYR A 118 4.81 19.59 -2.48
C TYR A 118 4.09 20.22 -3.68
N ASP A 119 4.78 21.10 -4.42
CA ASP A 119 4.25 21.78 -5.60
C ASP A 119 4.04 20.80 -6.78
N SER A 120 4.81 19.71 -6.83
CA SER A 120 4.72 18.72 -7.92
C SER A 120 3.56 17.72 -7.79
N TYR A 121 2.88 17.65 -6.64
CA TYR A 121 1.79 16.69 -6.46
C TYR A 121 0.63 16.97 -7.44
N PRO A 122 0.13 15.96 -8.17
CA PRO A 122 -0.94 16.16 -9.15
C PRO A 122 -2.32 16.42 -8.54
N TYR A 123 -2.56 16.05 -7.28
CA TYR A 123 -3.88 16.16 -6.64
C TYR A 123 -3.84 16.99 -5.35
N ASP A 124 -4.83 17.88 -5.17
CA ASP A 124 -4.93 18.75 -3.98
C ASP A 124 -4.97 17.96 -2.67
N ILE A 125 -5.61 16.78 -2.66
CA ILE A 125 -5.66 15.91 -1.49
C ILE A 125 -4.26 15.48 -1.03
N GLN A 126 -3.29 15.31 -1.93
CA GLN A 126 -1.93 14.96 -1.55
C GLN A 126 -1.25 16.14 -0.83
N ARG A 127 -1.49 17.36 -1.29
CA ARG A 127 -1.06 18.57 -0.58
C ARG A 127 -1.70 18.65 0.80
N ALA A 128 -3.01 18.42 0.91
CA ALA A 128 -3.70 18.40 2.21
C ALA A 128 -3.16 17.31 3.16
N ASP A 129 -2.84 16.11 2.64
CA ASP A 129 -2.19 15.02 3.38
C ASP A 129 -0.81 15.43 3.92
N VAL A 130 -0.05 16.24 3.18
CA VAL A 130 1.25 16.73 3.64
C VAL A 130 1.10 17.83 4.69
N ILE A 131 0.17 18.77 4.48
CA ILE A 131 -0.01 19.90 5.40
C ILE A 131 -0.40 19.44 6.79
N ARG A 132 -1.30 18.46 6.92
CA ARG A 132 -1.67 17.94 8.25
C ARG A 132 -0.48 17.36 9.01
N LEU A 133 0.50 16.78 8.32
CA LEU A 133 1.73 16.25 8.94
C LEU A 133 2.67 17.39 9.34
N VAL A 134 2.82 18.40 8.48
CA VAL A 134 3.69 19.56 8.74
C VAL A 134 3.18 20.42 9.89
N VAL A 135 1.89 20.77 9.91
CA VAL A 135 1.33 21.59 10.99
C VAL A 135 1.49 20.91 12.34
N LEU A 136 1.26 19.59 12.40
CA LEU A 136 1.45 18.80 13.61
C LEU A 136 2.92 18.65 14.00
N TYR A 137 3.85 18.57 13.03
CA TYR A 137 5.27 18.55 13.36
C TYR A 137 5.73 19.88 13.94
N VAL A 138 5.27 21.00 13.38
CA VAL A 138 5.68 22.35 13.78
C VAL A 138 5.06 22.74 15.12
N TYR A 139 3.73 22.63 15.22
CA TYR A 139 2.95 23.15 16.34
C TYR A 139 2.49 22.08 17.33
N GLY A 140 2.50 20.80 16.94
CA GLY A 140 1.79 19.75 17.68
C GLY A 140 0.28 19.93 17.57
N GLY A 141 -0.47 19.35 18.49
CA GLY A 141 -1.92 19.51 18.58
C GLY A 141 -2.69 18.34 17.99
N ILE A 142 -3.90 18.64 17.53
CA ILE A 142 -4.85 17.70 16.95
C ILE A 142 -5.23 18.17 15.56
N TYR A 143 -5.00 17.33 14.56
CA TYR A 143 -5.54 17.52 13.23
C TYR A 143 -6.79 16.64 13.05
N LEU A 144 -7.81 17.19 12.39
CA LEU A 144 -8.98 16.44 11.96
C LEU A 144 -9.61 17.03 10.71
N ASP A 145 -10.07 16.17 9.80
CA ASP A 145 -10.79 16.58 8.60
C ASP A 145 -12.10 17.33 8.95
N LEU A 146 -12.54 18.20 8.04
CA LEU A 146 -13.71 19.06 8.23
C LEU A 146 -15.05 18.31 8.28
N ASP A 147 -15.06 17.06 7.83
CA ASP A 147 -16.24 16.18 7.83
C ASP A 147 -16.37 15.32 9.10
N ILE A 148 -15.50 15.55 10.09
CA ILE A 148 -15.50 14.84 11.38
C ILE A 148 -16.30 15.66 12.41
N ILE A 149 -17.33 15.02 12.97
CA ILE A 149 -18.16 15.56 14.05
C ILE A 149 -17.64 15.01 15.36
N CYS A 150 -17.32 15.88 16.32
CA CYS A 150 -16.92 15.47 17.66
C CYS A 150 -18.16 15.21 18.52
N LEU A 151 -18.14 14.09 19.25
CA LEU A 151 -19.20 13.68 20.17
C LEU A 151 -18.80 13.86 21.63
N LYS A 152 -17.49 14.00 21.89
CA LYS A 152 -16.89 14.05 23.23
C LYS A 152 -15.62 14.91 23.21
N SER A 153 -15.14 15.27 24.40
CA SER A 153 -13.82 15.89 24.57
C SER A 153 -12.69 14.96 24.14
N LEU A 154 -11.67 15.54 23.51
CA LEU A 154 -10.44 14.91 23.04
C LEU A 154 -9.29 15.08 24.03
N ASP A 155 -9.52 15.67 25.21
CA ASP A 155 -8.47 15.94 26.20
C ASP A 155 -7.68 14.68 26.57
N GLN A 156 -8.36 13.53 26.70
CA GLN A 156 -7.68 12.29 27.06
C GLN A 156 -6.65 11.87 26.02
N LEU A 157 -6.88 12.16 24.73
CA LEU A 157 -5.96 11.83 23.66
C LEU A 157 -4.65 12.63 23.75
N ARG A 158 -4.68 13.82 24.35
CA ARG A 158 -3.50 14.68 24.52
C ARG A 158 -2.50 14.17 25.56
N THR A 159 -2.88 13.14 26.33
CA THR A 159 -1.94 12.41 27.21
C THR A 159 -0.97 11.54 26.41
N TYR A 160 -1.31 11.17 25.17
CA TYR A 160 -0.44 10.41 24.27
C TYR A 160 0.39 11.36 23.40
N LYS A 161 1.66 10.99 23.16
CA LYS A 161 2.56 11.77 22.28
C LYS A 161 2.21 11.66 20.80
N PHE A 162 1.54 10.59 20.39
CA PHE A 162 1.13 10.37 19.02
C PHE A 162 -0.02 9.36 18.93
N VAL A 163 -1.09 9.73 18.22
CA VAL A 163 -2.29 8.90 18.01
C VAL A 163 -2.74 8.97 16.56
N LEU A 164 -3.08 7.81 15.98
CA LEU A 164 -3.76 7.67 14.69
C LEU A 164 -4.92 6.68 14.83
N PRO A 165 -6.01 6.79 14.05
CA PRO A 165 -7.07 5.81 14.08
C PRO A 165 -6.76 4.61 13.18
N LYS A 166 -7.28 3.45 13.55
CA LYS A 166 -7.28 2.27 12.69
C LYS A 166 -8.17 2.53 11.47
N THR A 167 -7.66 2.23 10.27
CA THR A 167 -8.46 2.28 9.04
C THR A 167 -8.97 0.89 8.65
N MET A 168 -10.07 0.86 7.89
CA MET A 168 -10.61 -0.38 7.32
C MET A 168 -10.38 -0.40 5.81
N PRO A 169 -9.90 -1.52 5.26
CA PRO A 169 -9.73 -2.83 5.92
C PRO A 169 -8.40 -3.07 6.65
N VAL A 170 -7.33 -2.32 6.30
CA VAL A 170 -5.97 -2.52 6.84
C VAL A 170 -5.28 -1.18 6.97
N GLY A 171 -4.58 -0.97 8.09
CA GLY A 171 -3.65 0.15 8.28
C GLY A 171 -4.16 1.24 9.21
N LEU A 172 -3.60 2.43 9.02
CA LEU A 172 -3.86 3.64 9.81
C LEU A 172 -4.50 4.71 8.91
N SER A 173 -5.49 5.43 9.42
CA SER A 173 -6.04 6.60 8.72
C SER A 173 -5.20 7.83 9.04
N ASN A 174 -5.24 8.82 8.16
CA ASN A 174 -4.55 10.09 8.32
C ASN A 174 -5.51 11.29 8.31
N ASP A 175 -6.82 11.07 8.47
CA ASP A 175 -7.86 12.11 8.57
C ASP A 175 -8.09 12.60 10.01
N PHE A 176 -7.52 11.92 10.99
CA PHE A 176 -7.43 12.34 12.39
C PHE A 176 -6.04 11.98 12.92
N ILE A 177 -5.34 12.94 13.51
CA ILE A 177 -3.99 12.72 14.07
C ILE A 177 -3.82 13.58 15.32
N VAL A 178 -3.33 12.98 16.40
CA VAL A 178 -2.88 13.72 17.60
C VAL A 178 -1.36 13.59 17.67
N ALA A 179 -0.63 14.68 17.85
CA ALA A 179 0.81 14.63 17.92
C ALA A 179 1.42 15.69 18.83
N ALA A 180 2.44 15.29 19.59
CA ALA A 180 3.35 16.23 20.22
C ALA A 180 4.18 16.95 19.14
N PRO A 181 4.52 18.23 19.33
CA PRO A 181 5.38 18.94 18.40
C PRO A 181 6.71 18.20 18.25
N LYS A 182 7.25 18.22 17.03
CA LYS A 182 8.52 17.57 16.66
C LYS A 182 8.58 16.06 16.92
N HIS A 183 7.44 15.37 16.94
CA HIS A 183 7.40 13.92 17.14
C HIS A 183 8.27 13.18 16.09
N PRO A 184 9.23 12.29 16.48
CA PRO A 184 10.20 11.72 15.55
C PRO A 184 9.59 10.91 14.40
N PHE A 185 8.45 10.28 14.63
CA PHE A 185 7.73 9.58 13.56
C PHE A 185 7.27 10.53 12.44
N LEU A 186 6.78 11.73 12.79
CA LEU A 186 6.40 12.72 11.77
C LEU A 186 7.61 13.17 10.95
N LEU A 187 8.79 13.34 11.58
CA LEU A 187 10.00 13.67 10.85
C LEU A 187 10.41 12.58 9.85
N GLN A 188 10.30 11.30 10.24
CA GLN A 188 10.54 10.18 9.31
C GLN A 188 9.59 10.27 8.10
N VAL A 189 8.28 10.40 8.37
CA VAL A 189 7.25 10.49 7.32
C VAL A 189 7.54 11.66 6.39
N LEU A 190 7.83 12.85 6.92
CA LEU A 190 8.10 14.05 6.12
C LEU A 190 9.35 13.91 5.25
N ASN A 191 10.41 13.27 5.76
CA ASN A 191 11.65 13.02 5.01
C ASN A 191 11.46 12.00 3.87
N ASP A 192 10.49 11.09 4.00
CA ASP A 192 10.28 10.01 3.03
C ASP A 192 9.21 10.32 1.97
N LEU A 193 8.48 11.45 2.12
CA LEU A 193 7.52 11.96 1.13
C LEU A 193 8.10 12.05 -0.30
N PRO A 194 9.30 12.63 -0.55
CA PRO A 194 9.85 12.71 -1.90
C PRO A 194 10.10 11.34 -2.54
N LYS A 195 10.46 10.33 -1.75
CA LYS A 195 10.72 8.96 -2.24
C LYS A 195 9.46 8.28 -2.76
N HIS A 196 8.31 8.67 -2.21
CA HIS A 196 6.98 8.13 -2.49
C HIS A 196 6.15 8.97 -3.46
N ASN A 197 6.66 10.14 -3.89
CA ASN A 197 6.05 10.94 -4.95
C ASN A 197 6.19 10.25 -6.32
N ARG A 198 5.32 9.27 -6.57
CA ARG A 198 5.30 8.44 -7.77
C ARG A 198 3.87 8.34 -8.29
N ASN A 199 3.73 8.05 -9.58
CA ASN A 199 2.45 7.68 -10.16
C ASN A 199 2.20 6.18 -9.96
N TYR A 200 1.10 5.82 -9.31
CA TYR A 200 0.68 4.44 -9.04
C TYR A 200 -0.47 3.99 -9.95
N LEU A 201 -0.42 4.41 -11.23
CA LEU A 201 -1.35 4.10 -12.33
C LEU A 201 -2.73 4.78 -12.24
N THR A 202 -3.34 4.80 -11.06
CA THR A 202 -4.66 5.41 -10.84
C THR A 202 -4.58 6.53 -9.81
N LYS A 203 -5.56 7.44 -9.81
CA LYS A 203 -5.64 8.52 -8.83
C LYS A 203 -5.72 7.95 -7.42
N TYR A 204 -6.60 6.97 -7.20
CA TYR A 204 -6.84 6.36 -5.89
C TYR A 204 -5.57 5.74 -5.31
N SER A 205 -4.88 4.92 -6.11
CA SER A 205 -3.62 4.29 -5.71
C SER A 205 -2.53 5.35 -5.49
N THR A 206 -2.46 6.35 -6.37
CA THR A 206 -1.45 7.42 -6.26
C THR A 206 -1.60 8.18 -4.96
N VAL A 207 -2.82 8.63 -4.63
CA VAL A 207 -3.10 9.30 -3.35
C VAL A 207 -2.78 8.39 -2.17
N MET A 208 -3.29 7.15 -2.17
CA MET A 208 -3.10 6.21 -1.05
C MET A 208 -1.63 5.94 -0.71
N PHE A 209 -0.79 5.72 -1.72
CA PHE A 209 0.59 5.25 -1.54
C PHE A 209 1.66 6.35 -1.56
N SER A 210 1.33 7.57 -1.98
CA SER A 210 2.29 8.69 -1.97
C SER A 210 2.25 9.53 -0.70
N THR A 211 1.04 9.87 -0.22
CA THR A 211 0.82 10.76 0.92
C THR A 211 -0.27 10.28 1.88
N GLY A 212 -1.12 9.37 1.41
CA GLY A 212 -2.33 8.93 2.09
C GLY A 212 -2.14 7.85 3.17
N PRO A 213 -3.25 7.22 3.60
CA PRO A 213 -3.27 6.19 4.63
C PRO A 213 -2.27 5.05 4.43
N MET A 214 -2.08 4.56 3.20
CA MET A 214 -1.16 3.43 2.94
C MET A 214 0.31 3.84 3.04
N PHE A 215 0.65 5.07 2.63
CA PHE A 215 1.98 5.64 2.86
C PHE A 215 2.26 5.75 4.37
N LEU A 216 1.35 6.35 5.13
CA LEU A 216 1.53 6.49 6.59
C LEU A 216 1.62 5.14 7.31
N THR A 217 0.84 4.16 6.86
CA THR A 217 0.89 2.78 7.36
C THR A 217 2.23 2.11 7.03
N HIS A 218 2.76 2.32 5.82
CA HIS A 218 4.08 1.85 5.43
C HIS A 218 5.16 2.43 6.35
N GLU A 219 5.19 3.75 6.54
CA GLU A 219 6.15 4.42 7.42
C GLU A 219 6.06 3.90 8.86
N ALA A 220 4.85 3.73 9.39
CA ALA A 220 4.64 3.18 10.75
C ALA A 220 5.17 1.75 10.89
N SER A 221 5.09 0.93 9.84
CA SER A 221 5.58 -0.46 9.86
C SER A 221 7.11 -0.55 9.94
N TYR A 222 7.82 0.44 9.42
CA TYR A 222 9.29 0.54 9.45
C TYR A 222 9.83 1.38 10.60
N TYR A 223 9.00 2.20 11.25
CA TYR A 223 9.44 3.05 12.35
C TYR A 223 10.04 2.22 13.51
N PRO A 224 11.28 2.48 13.98
CA PRO A 224 11.91 1.64 15.00
C PRO A 224 11.17 1.62 16.35
N LYS A 225 10.57 2.75 16.74
CA LYS A 225 9.88 2.93 18.04
C LYS A 225 8.37 2.80 17.91
N ARG A 226 7.87 1.78 17.19
CA ARG A 226 6.41 1.58 16.94
C ARG A 226 5.55 1.68 18.20
N SER A 227 6.04 1.22 19.34
CA SER A 227 5.31 1.30 20.61
C SER A 227 5.01 2.74 21.07
N SER A 228 5.63 3.76 20.48
CA SER A 228 5.29 5.17 20.74
C SER A 228 4.11 5.67 19.88
N ILE A 229 3.64 4.88 18.92
CA ILE A 229 2.45 5.17 18.10
C ILE A 229 1.27 4.46 18.77
N ASN A 230 0.24 5.23 19.13
CA ASN A 230 -0.98 4.70 19.71
C ASN A 230 -2.09 4.70 18.66
N VAL A 231 -2.90 3.64 18.65
CA VAL A 231 -3.93 3.43 17.65
C VAL A 231 -5.31 3.57 18.28
N LEU A 232 -6.11 4.52 17.78
CA LEU A 232 -7.51 4.65 18.19
C LEU A 232 -8.30 3.47 17.61
N SER A 233 -8.97 2.71 18.47
CA SER A 233 -9.78 1.56 18.07
C SER A 233 -10.94 2.00 17.17
N GLY A 234 -11.48 1.06 16.38
CA GLY A 234 -12.61 1.34 15.49
C GLY A 234 -13.88 1.80 16.23
N GLU A 235 -14.05 1.35 17.47
CA GLU A 235 -15.19 1.72 18.33
C GLU A 235 -15.07 3.17 18.81
N LEU A 236 -13.88 3.60 19.24
CA LEU A 236 -13.65 4.99 19.63
C LEU A 236 -13.64 5.92 18.42
N TYR A 237 -13.14 5.46 17.27
CA TYR A 237 -13.03 6.28 16.08
C TYR A 237 -14.36 6.52 15.36
N GLY A 238 -15.34 5.61 15.49
CA GLY A 238 -16.73 5.84 15.08
C GLY A 238 -16.99 5.97 13.57
N LYS A 239 -16.01 5.65 12.71
CA LYS A 239 -16.16 5.69 11.24
C LYS A 239 -16.76 4.41 10.66
N TYR A 240 -16.36 3.26 11.18
CA TYR A 240 -16.69 1.94 10.62
C TYR A 240 -17.60 1.12 11.53
N ILE A 241 -17.64 1.44 12.82
CA ILE A 241 -18.53 0.82 13.81
C ILE A 241 -19.55 1.88 14.23
N TYR A 242 -20.79 1.69 13.80
CA TYR A 242 -21.88 2.61 14.08
C TYR A 242 -22.47 2.33 15.47
N ASN A 243 -23.04 3.36 16.10
CA ASN A 243 -23.79 3.26 17.36
C ASN A 243 -23.01 2.77 18.59
N SER A 244 -21.67 2.81 18.57
CA SER A 244 -20.92 2.64 19.81
C SER A 244 -21.15 3.85 20.72
N SER A 245 -21.58 3.59 21.96
CA SER A 245 -21.68 4.64 22.98
C SER A 245 -20.32 5.24 23.34
N GLN A 246 -19.22 4.57 22.96
CA GLN A 246 -17.87 4.99 23.24
C GLN A 246 -17.30 5.95 22.18
N SER A 247 -17.88 5.99 20.97
CA SER A 247 -17.41 6.82 19.85
C SER A 247 -17.08 8.26 20.26
N LEU A 248 -15.88 8.70 19.90
CA LEU A 248 -15.43 10.09 20.00
C LEU A 248 -15.94 10.91 18.81
N PHE A 249 -16.18 10.26 17.68
CA PHE A 249 -16.52 10.91 16.43
C PHE A 249 -17.73 10.28 15.73
N ARG A 250 -18.38 11.10 14.92
CA ARG A 250 -19.26 10.66 13.83
C ARG A 250 -18.73 11.26 12.53
N HIS A 251 -18.70 10.47 11.47
CA HIS A 251 -18.16 10.91 10.18
C HIS A 251 -19.30 11.26 9.24
N LEU A 252 -19.24 12.45 8.63
CA LEU A 252 -20.08 12.76 7.49
C LEU A 252 -19.61 11.93 6.28
N LYS A 253 -20.45 11.84 5.23
CA LYS A 253 -20.10 11.09 4.03
C LYS A 253 -18.95 11.80 3.31
N ALA A 254 -17.72 11.40 3.63
CA ALA A 254 -16.53 11.99 3.09
C ALA A 254 -15.61 10.95 2.44
N SER A 255 -15.37 11.25 1.18
CA SER A 255 -14.66 10.44 0.18
C SER A 255 -14.47 11.32 -1.06
N SER A 256 -14.41 12.64 -0.87
CA SER A 256 -14.49 13.66 -1.92
C SER A 256 -13.36 13.53 -2.95
N TRP A 257 -12.23 12.95 -2.54
CA TRP A 257 -11.10 12.71 -3.42
C TRP A 257 -11.22 11.42 -4.25
N HIS A 258 -12.13 10.50 -3.90
CA HIS A 258 -12.33 9.24 -4.64
C HIS A 258 -12.82 9.54 -6.07
N GLY A 259 -12.11 9.00 -7.06
CA GLY A 259 -12.62 8.90 -8.42
C GLY A 259 -13.41 7.61 -8.65
N ASN A 260 -13.79 7.38 -9.92
CA ASN A 260 -14.43 6.13 -10.35
C ASN A 260 -13.53 4.90 -10.13
N ASP A 261 -12.22 5.10 -10.14
CA ASP A 261 -11.19 4.10 -9.87
C ASP A 261 -11.23 3.55 -8.44
N ALA A 262 -11.68 4.35 -7.46
CA ALA A 262 -11.85 3.90 -6.08
C ALA A 262 -12.83 2.73 -5.99
N ALA A 263 -13.89 2.70 -6.82
CA ALA A 263 -14.84 1.60 -6.86
C ALA A 263 -14.18 0.31 -7.37
N VAL A 264 -13.31 0.41 -8.39
CA VAL A 264 -12.55 -0.72 -8.93
C VAL A 264 -11.59 -1.27 -7.89
N VAL A 265 -10.81 -0.42 -7.22
CA VAL A 265 -9.87 -0.86 -6.18
C VAL A 265 -10.60 -1.52 -5.01
N LYS A 266 -11.72 -0.93 -4.57
CA LYS A 266 -12.58 -1.55 -3.54
C LYS A 266 -13.16 -2.89 -3.98
N TRP A 267 -13.55 -3.03 -5.25
CA TRP A 267 -14.02 -4.29 -5.81
C TRP A 267 -12.93 -5.37 -5.81
N ILE A 268 -11.71 -5.03 -6.25
CA ILE A 268 -10.54 -5.92 -6.23
C ILE A 268 -10.31 -6.43 -4.80
N TYR A 269 -10.30 -5.51 -3.83
CA TYR A 269 -10.12 -5.86 -2.43
C TYR A 269 -11.22 -6.79 -1.89
N ARG A 270 -12.50 -6.50 -2.18
CA ARG A 270 -13.62 -7.37 -1.75
C ARG A 270 -13.57 -8.76 -2.36
N ARG A 271 -12.97 -8.92 -3.54
CA ARG A 271 -12.81 -10.19 -4.26
C ARG A 271 -11.41 -10.79 -4.10
N ARG A 272 -10.59 -10.27 -3.20
CA ARG A 272 -9.16 -10.62 -3.07
C ARG A 272 -8.88 -12.13 -2.94
N ALA A 273 -9.70 -12.87 -2.19
CA ALA A 273 -9.54 -14.31 -2.04
C ALA A 273 -9.79 -15.06 -3.35
N ILE A 274 -10.82 -14.65 -4.11
CA ILE A 274 -11.13 -15.23 -5.43
C ILE A 274 -10.01 -14.88 -6.41
N LEU A 275 -9.56 -13.63 -6.44
CA LEU A 275 -8.46 -13.20 -7.31
C LEU A 275 -7.14 -13.92 -6.98
N PHE A 276 -6.88 -14.17 -5.69
CA PHE A 276 -5.74 -14.98 -5.26
C PHE A 276 -5.84 -16.42 -5.79
N LEU A 277 -6.99 -17.08 -5.63
CA LEU A 277 -7.21 -18.43 -6.17
C LEU A 277 -7.08 -18.47 -7.70
N LEU A 278 -7.64 -17.50 -8.41
CA LEU A 278 -7.52 -17.38 -9.86
C LEU A 278 -6.05 -17.19 -10.29
N SER A 279 -5.26 -16.43 -9.52
CA SER A 279 -3.83 -16.26 -9.80
C SER A 279 -3.03 -17.55 -9.61
N ILE A 280 -3.40 -18.39 -8.64
CA ILE A 280 -2.81 -19.72 -8.45
C ILE A 280 -3.19 -20.64 -9.61
N ILE A 281 -4.46 -20.66 -10.03
CA ILE A 281 -4.93 -21.47 -11.16
C ILE A 281 -4.19 -21.05 -12.43
N LEU A 282 -4.09 -19.75 -12.71
CA LEU A 282 -3.37 -19.23 -13.87
C LEU A 282 -1.89 -19.64 -13.84
N PHE A 283 -1.25 -19.56 -12.66
CA PHE A 283 0.13 -20.03 -12.48
C PHE A 283 0.27 -21.52 -12.79
N LEU A 284 -0.63 -22.36 -12.27
CA LEU A 284 -0.64 -23.80 -12.53
C LEU A 284 -0.86 -24.11 -14.02
N MET A 285 -1.74 -23.38 -14.71
CA MET A 285 -1.95 -23.52 -16.15
C MET A 285 -0.68 -23.18 -16.95
N ILE A 286 -0.02 -22.06 -16.62
CA ILE A 286 1.25 -21.66 -17.24
C ILE A 286 2.33 -22.71 -16.97
N PHE A 287 2.42 -23.21 -15.74
CA PHE A 287 3.36 -24.26 -15.36
C PHE A 287 3.16 -25.54 -16.18
N LEU A 288 1.91 -26.03 -16.26
CA LEU A 288 1.56 -27.22 -17.04
C LEU A 288 1.84 -27.02 -18.53
N LEU A 289 1.57 -25.84 -19.08
CA LEU A 289 1.89 -25.49 -20.47
C LEU A 289 3.40 -25.53 -20.73
N ILE A 290 4.22 -24.97 -19.82
CA ILE A 290 5.69 -25.03 -19.93
C ILE A 290 6.17 -26.49 -19.88
N CYS A 291 5.67 -27.28 -18.94
CA CYS A 291 5.99 -28.71 -18.83
C CYS A 291 5.59 -29.48 -20.09
N PHE A 292 4.41 -29.19 -20.65
CA PHE A 292 3.94 -29.80 -21.89
C PHE A 292 4.84 -29.46 -23.07
N ILE A 293 5.20 -28.18 -23.24
CA ILE A 293 6.11 -27.74 -24.30
C ILE A 293 7.48 -28.41 -24.14
N GLN A 294 8.04 -28.44 -22.93
CA GLN A 294 9.31 -29.12 -22.66
C GLN A 294 9.26 -30.61 -22.98
N ASN A 295 8.21 -31.31 -22.54
CA ASN A 295 8.00 -32.73 -22.84
C ASN A 295 7.83 -32.97 -24.35
N TYR A 296 7.05 -32.13 -25.05
CA TYR A 296 6.89 -32.19 -26.49
C TYR A 296 8.24 -32.04 -27.21
N TYR A 297 9.07 -31.07 -26.83
CA TYR A 297 10.42 -30.90 -27.38
C TYR A 297 11.32 -32.11 -27.13
N ILE A 298 11.26 -32.70 -25.93
CA ILE A 298 12.02 -33.92 -25.61
C ILE A 298 11.57 -35.08 -26.51
N ILE A 299 10.26 -35.31 -26.63
CA ILE A 299 9.69 -36.37 -27.46
C ILE A 299 10.08 -36.19 -28.93
N VAL A 300 9.91 -34.99 -29.49
CA VAL A 300 10.29 -34.69 -30.89
C VAL A 300 11.78 -34.92 -31.12
N ASN A 301 12.65 -34.51 -30.20
CA ASN A 301 14.08 -34.76 -30.31
C ASN A 301 14.43 -36.25 -30.19
N LEU A 302 13.72 -37.00 -29.34
CA LEU A 302 13.88 -38.45 -29.22
C LEU A 302 13.47 -39.15 -30.52
N LEU A 303 12.32 -38.79 -31.10
CA LEU A 303 11.82 -39.32 -32.36
C LEU A 303 12.77 -39.00 -33.53
N ARG A 304 13.30 -37.78 -33.62
CA ARG A 304 14.34 -37.41 -34.60
C ARG A 304 15.60 -38.26 -34.43
N LYS A 305 16.02 -38.52 -33.19
CA LYS A 305 17.18 -39.38 -32.90
C LYS A 305 16.93 -40.82 -33.33
N ILE A 306 15.77 -41.40 -32.99
CA ILE A 306 15.37 -42.75 -33.40
C ILE A 306 15.32 -42.86 -34.93
N SER A 307 14.68 -41.90 -35.62
CA SER A 307 14.62 -41.86 -37.08
C SER A 307 16.02 -41.84 -37.71
N SER A 308 16.94 -41.01 -37.20
CA SER A 308 18.32 -41.00 -37.70
C SER A 308 19.05 -42.35 -37.54
N ILE A 309 18.80 -43.05 -36.42
CA ILE A 309 19.40 -44.36 -36.15
C ILE A 309 18.82 -45.40 -37.12
N MET A 310 17.50 -45.41 -37.34
CA MET A 310 16.86 -46.31 -38.30
C MET A 310 17.37 -46.07 -39.73
N GLN A 311 17.49 -44.82 -40.16
CA GLN A 311 18.04 -44.47 -41.47
C GLN A 311 19.48 -44.99 -41.63
N SER A 312 20.30 -44.85 -40.58
CA SER A 312 21.68 -45.34 -40.61
C SER A 312 21.77 -46.85 -40.71
N LYS A 313 20.88 -47.59 -40.02
CA LYS A 313 20.80 -49.05 -40.12
C LYS A 313 20.36 -49.50 -41.52
N LEU A 314 19.32 -48.86 -42.08
CA LEU A 314 18.85 -49.16 -43.43
C LEU A 314 19.94 -48.94 -44.49
N ASN A 315 20.69 -47.84 -44.40
CA ASN A 315 21.82 -47.58 -45.29
C ASN A 315 22.94 -48.62 -45.14
N ILE A 316 23.20 -49.12 -43.93
CA ILE A 316 24.20 -50.18 -43.70
C ILE A 316 23.73 -51.51 -44.30
N GLU A 317 22.44 -51.83 -44.17
CA GLU A 317 21.85 -53.04 -44.75
C GLU A 317 21.82 -52.98 -46.28
N SER A 318 21.48 -51.84 -46.88
CA SER A 318 21.54 -51.65 -48.33
C SER A 318 22.97 -51.80 -48.87
N LEU A 319 23.95 -51.18 -48.21
CA LEU A 319 25.37 -51.32 -48.57
C LEU A 319 25.85 -52.77 -48.45
N LYS A 320 25.36 -53.55 -47.48
CA LYS A 320 25.68 -54.99 -47.38
C LYS A 320 25.03 -55.77 -48.51
N TYR A 321 23.79 -55.48 -48.87
CA TYR A 321 23.07 -56.12 -49.96
C TYR A 321 23.77 -55.88 -51.31
N ASP A 322 24.13 -54.63 -51.60
CA ASP A 322 24.83 -54.25 -52.83
C ASP A 322 26.20 -54.96 -52.94
N LYS A 323 26.93 -55.08 -51.83
CA LYS A 323 28.24 -55.75 -51.77
C LYS A 323 28.16 -57.26 -51.98
N VAL A 324 27.05 -57.88 -51.58
CA VAL A 324 26.80 -59.32 -51.81
C VAL A 324 26.40 -59.55 -53.26
N HIS A 325 25.56 -58.70 -53.84
CA HIS A 325 25.13 -58.84 -55.24
C HIS A 325 26.21 -58.45 -56.26
N SER A 326 27.12 -57.52 -55.95
CA SER A 326 28.27 -57.21 -56.81
C SER A 326 29.28 -58.36 -56.91
N ASN A 327 29.29 -59.30 -55.95
CA ASN A 327 30.18 -60.46 -55.95
C ASN A 327 29.59 -61.69 -56.67
N ILE A 328 28.31 -61.67 -57.05
CA ILE A 328 27.62 -62.83 -57.65
C ILE A 328 27.60 -62.76 -59.19
N ASN A 329 27.86 -61.59 -59.78
CA ASN A 329 28.06 -61.44 -61.23
C ASN A 329 29.41 -60.75 -61.52
N PRO A 330 30.53 -61.47 -61.45
CA PRO A 330 31.73 -61.03 -62.15
C PRO A 330 31.50 -61.31 -63.65
N THR A 331 31.33 -60.25 -64.43
CA THR A 331 31.44 -60.29 -65.89
C THR A 331 32.76 -60.89 -66.35
#